data_AF-C1E509-F1
#
_entry.id   AF-C1E509-F1
#
_cell.length_a   1.000
_cell.length_b   1.000
_cell.length_c   1.000
_cell.angle_alpha   90.00
_cell.angle_beta   90.00
_cell.angle_gamma   90.00
#
_symmetry.space_group_name_H-M   'P 1'
#
loop_
_entity.id
_entity.type
_entity.pdbx_description
1 polymer ?
#
loop_
_entity_poly.entity_id
_entity_poly.type
_entity_poly.pdbx_seq_one_letter_code
_entity_poly.pdbx_strand_id
1 'polypeptide(L)'
;ERKMLGHAADRYGGVIVDDATLPDTVDAFAAQLEASIAAWIAAGVRGVWLKIPKERAEYVGTAVHAGGFRFHHAEPDYVMMTRWLPTDEPDMLPPNASHQVGVGAFVHDGKGRVLLVQERRGPAAAASRPDFWKLPTGLVEQGEDIPAAAVREVEEETGVKTEFHSILGIRHGHNVAFGKSDMFFLVALR
;
A
#
# COMPACT_ATOMS: atom_id res chain seq x y z
N GLU A 1 17.97 -10.35 33.83
CA GLU A 1 17.17 -10.71 32.64
C GLU A 1 17.59 -9.82 31.48
N ARG A 2 17.68 -10.35 30.25
CA ARG A 2 17.95 -9.49 29.07
C ARG A 2 16.68 -8.67 28.80
N LYS A 3 16.84 -7.35 28.63
CA LYS A 3 15.73 -6.43 28.37
C LYS A 3 15.06 -6.80 27.03
N MET A 4 13.73 -6.86 27.01
CA MET A 4 12.95 -7.04 25.78
C MET A 4 12.63 -5.68 25.14
N LEU A 5 12.34 -5.70 23.84
CA LEU A 5 11.76 -4.57 23.12
C LEU A 5 10.36 -4.26 23.68
N GLY A 6 10.01 -2.98 23.74
CA GLY A 6 8.64 -2.56 24.03
C GLY A 6 7.70 -3.08 22.95
N HIS A 7 6.55 -3.60 23.34
CA HIS A 7 5.58 -4.19 22.42
C HIS A 7 4.17 -4.19 22.99
N ALA A 8 3.19 -4.31 22.11
CA ALA A 8 1.79 -4.57 22.43
C ALA A 8 1.33 -5.85 21.73
N ALA A 9 0.41 -6.59 22.35
CA ALA A 9 -0.24 -7.73 21.71
C ALA A 9 -1.24 -7.24 20.65
N ASP A 10 -1.30 -7.93 19.51
CA ASP A 10 -2.36 -7.73 18.52
C ASP A 10 -3.58 -8.64 18.81
N ARG A 11 -4.63 -8.51 17.97
CA ARG A 11 -5.89 -9.26 18.14
C ARG A 11 -5.81 -10.74 17.75
N TYR A 12 -4.71 -11.18 17.14
CA TYR A 12 -4.57 -12.49 16.50
C TYR A 12 -3.43 -13.32 17.10
N GLY A 13 -2.98 -12.98 18.31
CA GLY A 13 -1.89 -13.68 19.00
C GLY A 13 -0.51 -13.33 18.46
N GLY A 14 -0.39 -12.20 17.77
CA GLY A 14 0.87 -11.58 17.38
C GLY A 14 1.26 -10.43 18.31
N VAL A 15 2.38 -9.79 17.99
CA VAL A 15 2.91 -8.63 18.71
C VAL A 15 3.32 -7.54 17.72
N ILE A 16 3.15 -6.29 18.14
CA ILE A 16 3.59 -5.09 17.44
C ILE A 16 4.65 -4.44 18.30
N VAL A 17 5.88 -4.34 17.79
CA VAL A 17 6.98 -3.65 18.46
C VAL A 17 6.72 -2.16 18.46
N ASP A 18 6.87 -1.52 19.62
CA ASP A 18 6.74 -0.08 19.79
C ASP A 18 8.01 0.62 19.28
N ASP A 19 7.89 1.30 18.14
CA ASP A 19 9.00 1.98 17.47
C ASP A 19 9.59 3.13 18.31
N ALA A 20 8.82 3.71 19.23
CA ALA A 20 9.30 4.76 20.14
C ALA A 20 10.26 4.21 21.22
N THR A 21 10.29 2.89 21.41
CA THR A 21 11.10 2.23 22.45
C THR A 21 12.36 1.56 21.91
N LEU A 22 12.67 1.74 20.62
CA LEU A 22 13.82 1.10 19.99
C LEU A 22 15.14 1.56 20.64
N PRO A 23 16.07 0.65 21.00
CA PRO A 23 17.32 0.99 21.68
C PRO A 23 18.23 1.85 20.84
N ASP A 24 18.99 2.76 21.45
CA ASP A 24 19.78 3.80 20.74
C ASP A 24 20.92 3.27 19.87
N THR A 25 21.35 2.01 20.05
CA THR A 25 22.46 1.43 19.29
C THR A 25 22.06 0.12 18.61
N VAL A 26 22.72 -0.17 17.48
CA VAL A 26 22.50 -1.42 16.71
C VAL A 26 22.77 -2.66 17.55
N ASP A 27 23.83 -2.66 18.37
CA ASP A 27 24.17 -3.79 19.24
C ASP A 27 23.13 -4.01 20.33
N ALA A 28 22.65 -2.93 20.96
CA ALA A 28 21.60 -3.01 21.95
C ALA A 28 20.29 -3.49 21.32
N PHE A 29 19.95 -3.00 20.12
CA PHE A 29 18.82 -3.48 19.35
C PHE A 29 18.93 -4.98 19.04
N ALA A 30 20.09 -5.44 18.55
CA ALA A 30 20.32 -6.86 18.24
C ALA A 30 20.12 -7.75 19.47
N ALA A 31 20.73 -7.40 20.61
CA ALA A 31 20.64 -8.17 21.84
C ALA A 31 19.20 -8.21 22.40
N GLN A 32 18.48 -7.08 22.35
CA GLN A 32 17.08 -7.03 22.81
C GLN A 32 16.15 -7.75 21.83
N LEU A 33 16.40 -7.69 20.53
CA LEU A 33 15.64 -8.40 19.52
C LEU A 33 15.76 -9.92 19.70
N GLU A 34 16.97 -10.43 19.89
CA GLU A 34 17.24 -11.85 20.18
C GLU A 34 16.48 -12.31 21.44
N ALA A 35 16.59 -11.55 22.53
CA ALA A 35 15.89 -11.85 23.78
C ALA A 35 14.37 -11.83 23.61
N SER A 36 13.85 -10.86 22.85
CA SER A 36 12.41 -10.71 22.61
C SER A 36 11.86 -11.86 21.79
N ILE A 37 12.53 -12.24 20.70
CA ILE A 37 12.14 -13.38 19.86
C ILE A 37 12.09 -14.67 20.68
N ALA A 38 13.11 -14.94 21.51
CA ALA A 38 13.14 -16.13 22.35
C ALA A 38 11.95 -16.17 23.34
N ALA A 39 11.65 -15.03 23.96
CA ALA A 39 10.51 -14.91 24.87
C ALA A 39 9.16 -15.07 24.15
N TRP A 40 9.01 -14.47 22.97
CA TRP A 40 7.79 -14.58 22.15
C TRP A 40 7.54 -16.00 21.65
N ILE A 41 8.59 -16.72 21.25
CA ILE A 41 8.49 -18.15 20.90
C ILE A 41 8.02 -18.96 22.12
N ALA A 42 8.62 -18.75 23.29
CA ALA A 42 8.23 -19.44 24.52
C ALA A 42 6.79 -19.12 24.95
N ALA A 43 6.31 -17.91 24.64
CA ALA A 43 4.95 -17.47 24.92
C ALA A 43 3.92 -17.88 23.85
N GLY A 44 4.34 -18.56 22.78
CA GLY A 44 3.44 -18.99 21.70
C GLY A 44 2.93 -17.84 20.82
N VAL A 45 3.66 -16.72 20.76
CA VAL A 45 3.36 -15.62 19.83
C VAL A 45 3.57 -16.11 18.41
N ARG A 46 2.69 -15.70 17.50
CA ARG A 46 2.72 -16.16 16.11
C ARG A 46 3.38 -15.15 15.18
N GLY A 47 2.76 -13.99 14.98
CA GLY A 47 3.24 -12.93 14.11
C GLY A 47 3.91 -11.80 14.87
N VAL A 48 5.03 -11.30 14.35
CA VAL A 48 5.73 -10.14 14.90
C VAL A 48 5.77 -9.04 13.85
N TRP A 49 5.31 -7.85 14.21
CA TRP A 49 5.38 -6.64 13.39
C TRP A 49 6.43 -5.70 13.95
N LEU A 50 7.33 -5.24 13.08
CA LEU A 50 8.41 -4.34 13.43
C LEU A 50 8.40 -3.16 12.45
N LYS A 51 7.98 -2.00 12.93
CA LYS A 51 8.11 -0.74 12.22
C LYS A 51 9.48 -0.15 12.51
N ILE A 52 10.23 0.16 11.45
CA ILE A 52 11.53 0.85 11.57
C ILE A 52 11.38 2.21 10.89
N PRO A 53 11.38 3.32 11.65
CA PRO A 53 11.41 4.67 11.11
C PRO A 53 12.65 4.87 10.22
N LYS A 54 12.53 5.74 9.22
CA LYS A 54 13.62 6.09 8.29
C LYS A 54 14.88 6.57 9.03
N GLU A 55 14.72 7.26 10.15
CA GLU A 55 15.80 7.77 11.00
C GLU A 55 16.57 6.65 11.72
N ARG A 56 16.05 5.42 11.70
CA ARG A 56 16.63 4.22 12.33
C ARG A 56 16.90 3.13 11.30
N ALA A 57 17.10 3.51 10.03
CA ALA A 57 17.31 2.59 8.92
C ALA A 57 18.49 1.61 9.13
N GLU A 58 19.46 1.98 9.97
CA GLU A 58 20.56 1.11 10.37
C GLU A 58 20.11 -0.20 11.04
N TYR A 59 18.89 -0.27 11.59
CA TYR A 59 18.35 -1.49 12.21
C TYR A 59 17.77 -2.49 11.23
N VAL A 60 17.50 -2.07 9.99
CA VAL A 60 16.91 -2.94 8.96
C VAL A 60 17.78 -4.17 8.72
N GLY A 61 19.09 -3.98 8.55
CA GLY A 61 20.02 -5.09 8.31
C GLY A 61 20.02 -6.09 9.47
N THR A 62 20.06 -5.59 10.71
CA THR A 62 20.01 -6.43 11.92
C THR A 62 18.68 -7.18 12.03
N ALA A 63 17.56 -6.51 11.75
CA ALA A 63 16.23 -7.14 11.77
C ALA A 63 16.14 -8.29 10.76
N VAL A 64 16.70 -8.14 9.55
CA VAL A 64 16.76 -9.24 8.57
C VAL A 64 17.70 -10.35 9.03
N HIS A 65 18.97 -10.02 9.29
CA HIS A 65 20.03 -11.02 9.42
C HIS A 65 20.03 -11.74 10.77
N ALA A 66 19.87 -11.01 11.87
CA ALA A 66 19.80 -11.58 13.21
C ALA A 66 18.35 -11.88 13.61
N GLY A 67 17.43 -11.01 13.20
CA GLY A 67 16.02 -11.10 13.57
C GLY A 67 15.18 -11.97 12.66
N GLY A 68 15.65 -12.40 11.49
CA GLY A 68 14.88 -13.23 10.55
C GLY A 68 13.62 -12.55 9.98
N PHE A 69 13.53 -11.22 10.06
CA PHE A 69 12.39 -10.48 9.53
C PHE A 69 12.44 -10.37 8.00
N ARG A 70 11.27 -10.25 7.39
CA ARG A 70 11.08 -9.96 5.98
C ARG A 70 10.44 -8.58 5.81
N PHE A 71 10.67 -7.96 4.66
CA PHE A 71 9.94 -6.75 4.30
C PHE A 71 8.47 -7.07 4.02
N HIS A 72 7.57 -6.24 4.54
CA HIS A 72 6.16 -6.30 4.24
C HIS A 72 5.75 -5.13 3.33
N HIS A 73 5.94 -3.90 3.80
CA HIS A 73 5.65 -2.68 3.04
C HIS A 73 6.55 -1.53 3.48
N ALA A 74 6.55 -0.43 2.73
CA ALA A 74 7.24 0.78 3.10
C ALA A 74 6.37 1.99 2.74
N GLU A 75 6.46 3.01 3.57
CA GLU A 75 5.97 4.36 3.31
C GLU A 75 7.19 5.29 3.20
N PRO A 76 7.03 6.57 2.82
CA PRO A 76 8.17 7.48 2.68
C PRO A 76 9.09 7.57 3.92
N ASP A 77 8.51 7.39 5.12
CA ASP A 77 9.19 7.62 6.40
C ASP A 77 9.39 6.35 7.24
N TYR A 78 8.99 5.16 6.79
CA TYR A 78 9.27 3.92 7.51
C TYR A 78 9.22 2.67 6.63
N VAL A 79 9.85 1.60 7.10
CA VAL A 79 9.62 0.24 6.59
C VAL A 79 8.89 -0.59 7.64
N MET A 80 7.83 -1.30 7.23
CA MET A 80 7.19 -2.33 8.03
C MET A 80 7.80 -3.68 7.68
N MET A 81 8.26 -4.37 8.70
CA MET A 81 8.85 -5.70 8.61
C MET A 81 8.03 -6.69 9.43
N THR A 82 8.01 -7.93 9.00
CA THR A 82 7.29 -9.00 9.70
C THR A 82 8.13 -10.24 9.89
N ARG A 83 7.78 -11.01 10.93
CA ARG A 83 8.29 -12.36 11.14
C ARG A 83 7.17 -13.27 11.67
N TRP A 84 6.96 -14.38 10.99
CA TRP A 84 6.21 -15.51 11.52
C TRP A 84 7.14 -16.40 12.34
N LEU A 85 6.78 -16.66 13.60
CA LEU A 85 7.58 -17.44 14.55
C LEU A 85 7.34 -18.95 14.47
N PRO A 86 6.09 -19.44 14.27
CA PRO A 86 5.84 -20.88 14.13
C PRO A 86 6.58 -21.47 12.92
N THR A 87 7.15 -22.66 13.09
CA THR A 87 7.94 -23.35 12.07
C THR A 87 7.22 -24.56 11.47
N ASP A 88 6.13 -24.99 12.10
CA ASP A 88 5.34 -26.18 11.80
C ASP A 88 4.01 -25.86 11.10
N GLU A 89 3.69 -24.58 10.89
CA GLU A 89 2.50 -24.11 10.20
C GLU A 89 2.83 -23.01 9.16
N PRO A 90 1.96 -22.80 8.14
CA PRO A 90 2.17 -21.73 7.17
C PRO A 90 2.08 -20.35 7.82
N ASP A 91 2.77 -19.38 7.20
CA ASP A 91 2.67 -17.96 7.55
C ASP A 91 1.26 -17.44 7.22
N MET A 92 0.55 -16.99 8.25
CA MET A 92 -0.82 -16.47 8.14
C MET A 92 -0.90 -14.95 8.23
N LEU A 93 0.24 -14.25 8.22
CA LEU A 93 0.25 -12.80 8.15
C LEU A 93 -0.37 -12.35 6.81
N PRO A 94 -1.26 -11.34 6.84
CA PRO A 94 -1.82 -10.83 5.60
C PRO A 94 -0.71 -10.27 4.72
N PRO A 95 -0.76 -10.49 3.39
CA PRO A 95 0.19 -9.87 2.49
C PRO A 95 -0.05 -8.36 2.40
N ASN A 96 0.96 -7.63 1.91
CA ASN A 96 0.83 -6.22 1.56
C ASN A 96 -0.20 -5.99 0.43
N ALA A 97 -0.68 -4.75 0.32
CA ALA A 97 -1.52 -4.28 -0.76
C ALA A 97 -1.02 -4.76 -2.13
N SER A 98 -1.89 -5.48 -2.83
CA SER A 98 -1.60 -6.18 -4.09
C SER A 98 -2.06 -5.42 -5.33
N HIS A 99 -2.92 -4.42 -5.15
CA HIS A 99 -3.59 -3.71 -6.22
C HIS A 99 -3.25 -2.24 -6.25
N GLN A 100 -3.04 -1.71 -7.44
CA GLN A 100 -3.27 -0.30 -7.73
C GLN A 100 -4.75 -0.12 -8.07
N VAL A 101 -5.32 1.01 -7.67
CA VAL A 101 -6.72 1.34 -7.96
C VAL A 101 -6.75 2.54 -8.88
N GLY A 102 -7.35 2.34 -10.05
CA GLY A 102 -7.57 3.40 -11.04
C GLY A 102 -9.04 3.70 -11.22
N VAL A 103 -9.33 4.89 -11.75
CA VAL A 103 -10.68 5.32 -12.07
C VAL A 103 -10.72 5.95 -13.46
N GLY A 104 -11.84 5.76 -14.17
CA GLY A 104 -12.17 6.45 -15.40
C GLY A 104 -13.54 7.07 -15.33
N ALA A 105 -13.65 8.31 -15.78
CA ALA A 105 -14.88 9.10 -15.67
C ALA A 105 -15.64 9.15 -17.00
N PHE A 106 -16.80 8.51 -17.05
CA PHE A 106 -17.79 8.69 -18.10
C PHE A 106 -18.69 9.89 -17.74
N VAL A 107 -18.28 11.09 -18.15
CA VAL A 107 -19.05 12.31 -17.88
C VAL A 107 -20.03 12.56 -19.02
N HIS A 108 -21.33 12.61 -18.73
CA HIS A 108 -22.36 12.88 -19.74
C HIS A 108 -23.20 14.12 -19.38
N ASP A 109 -23.54 14.93 -20.38
CA ASP A 109 -24.30 16.16 -20.17
C ASP A 109 -25.83 15.98 -20.21
N GLY A 110 -26.31 14.75 -20.39
CA GLY A 110 -27.74 14.43 -20.56
C GLY A 110 -28.31 14.77 -21.94
N LYS A 111 -27.50 15.30 -22.86
CA LYS A 111 -27.85 15.60 -24.26
C LYS A 111 -27.16 14.65 -25.25
N GLY A 112 -26.62 13.54 -24.75
CA GLY A 112 -25.90 12.54 -25.55
C GLY A 112 -24.45 12.90 -25.87
N ARG A 113 -23.86 13.90 -25.21
CA ARG A 113 -22.43 14.24 -25.35
C ARG A 113 -21.64 13.70 -24.17
N VAL A 114 -20.39 13.31 -24.44
CA VAL A 114 -19.46 12.76 -23.44
C VAL A 114 -18.18 13.58 -23.43
N LEU A 115 -17.65 13.87 -22.24
CA LEU A 115 -16.36 14.54 -22.09
C LEU A 115 -15.22 13.56 -22.42
N LEU A 116 -14.29 14.00 -23.27
CA LEU A 116 -13.10 13.26 -23.62
C LEU A 116 -11.88 14.16 -23.48
N VAL A 117 -10.73 13.55 -23.21
CA VAL A 117 -9.43 14.21 -23.11
C VAL A 117 -8.43 13.59 -24.08
N GLN A 118 -7.42 14.39 -24.43
CA GLN A 118 -6.25 13.94 -25.18
C GLN A 118 -5.00 14.32 -24.38
N GLU A 119 -4.21 13.34 -24.02
CA GLU A 119 -2.95 13.58 -23.30
C GLU A 119 -1.92 14.24 -24.23
N ARG A 120 -1.16 15.20 -23.68
CA ARG A 120 -0.03 15.80 -24.41
C ARG A 120 1.23 14.93 -24.38
N ARG A 121 1.35 14.03 -23.39
CA ARG A 121 2.52 13.18 -23.12
C ARG A 121 2.04 11.86 -22.55
N GLY A 122 2.78 10.79 -22.81
CA GLY A 122 2.47 9.45 -22.29
C GLY A 122 2.11 8.46 -23.39
N PRO A 123 1.81 7.20 -23.05
CA PRO A 123 1.49 6.16 -24.02
C PRO A 123 0.26 6.48 -24.87
N ALA A 124 -0.70 7.25 -24.35
CA ALA A 124 -1.90 7.67 -25.09
C ALA A 124 -1.60 8.81 -26.08
N ALA A 125 -0.51 9.56 -25.87
CA ALA A 125 0.00 10.60 -26.76
C ALA A 125 1.05 10.09 -27.77
N ALA A 126 1.26 8.77 -27.85
CA ALA A 126 2.28 8.19 -28.71
C ALA A 126 1.99 8.48 -30.19
N ALA A 127 3.02 8.72 -31.00
CA ALA A 127 2.88 9.01 -32.43
C ALA A 127 2.17 7.89 -33.23
N SER A 128 2.15 6.67 -32.70
CA SER A 128 1.39 5.54 -33.26
C SER A 128 -0.13 5.63 -33.04
N ARG A 129 -0.59 6.58 -32.23
CA ARG A 129 -2.00 6.84 -31.90
C ARG A 129 -2.33 8.33 -32.03
N PRO A 130 -2.20 8.93 -33.22
CA PRO A 130 -2.66 10.30 -33.44
C PRO A 130 -4.16 10.39 -33.16
N ASP A 131 -4.61 11.50 -32.58
CA ASP A 131 -6.02 11.79 -32.28
C ASP A 131 -6.73 10.76 -31.39
N PHE A 132 -5.98 10.11 -30.48
CA PHE A 132 -6.56 9.19 -29.51
C PHE A 132 -7.23 9.93 -28.35
N TRP A 133 -8.56 9.97 -28.40
CA TRP A 133 -9.41 10.49 -27.33
C TRP A 133 -9.75 9.38 -26.33
N LYS A 134 -9.66 9.68 -25.05
CA LYS A 134 -10.04 8.78 -23.95
C LYS A 134 -10.93 9.50 -22.94
N LEU A 135 -11.53 8.73 -22.04
CA LEU A 135 -12.14 9.30 -20.84
C LEU A 135 -11.05 9.91 -19.94
N PRO A 136 -11.37 10.92 -19.12
CA PRO A 136 -10.53 11.31 -17.99
C PRO A 136 -10.25 10.11 -17.09
N THR A 137 -9.01 9.93 -16.66
CA THR A 137 -8.61 8.77 -15.84
C THR A 137 -7.46 9.12 -14.91
N GLY A 138 -7.50 8.58 -13.69
CA GLY A 138 -6.36 8.67 -12.79
C GLY A 138 -6.31 7.56 -11.76
N LEU A 139 -5.43 7.73 -10.77
CA LEU A 139 -5.26 6.79 -9.66
C LEU A 139 -6.06 7.30 -8.46
N VAL A 140 -6.61 6.35 -7.70
CA VAL A 140 -7.25 6.65 -6.41
C VAL A 140 -6.15 6.82 -5.36
N GLU A 141 -6.18 7.94 -4.64
CA GLU A 141 -5.23 8.20 -3.57
C GLU A 141 -5.50 7.34 -2.33
N GLN A 142 -4.49 7.20 -1.45
CA GLN A 142 -4.64 6.42 -0.23
C GLN A 142 -5.70 7.05 0.69
N GLY A 143 -6.74 6.27 1.02
CA GLY A 143 -7.86 6.74 1.84
C GLY A 143 -8.91 7.56 1.08
N GLU A 144 -8.77 7.69 -0.24
CA GLU A 144 -9.73 8.39 -1.09
C GLU A 144 -10.85 7.44 -1.56
N ASP A 145 -12.10 7.94 -1.56
CA ASP A 145 -13.24 7.20 -2.09
C ASP A 145 -13.23 7.19 -3.63
N ILE A 146 -13.59 6.07 -4.25
CA ILE A 146 -13.60 5.92 -5.72
C ILE A 146 -14.43 7.03 -6.43
N PRO A 147 -15.64 7.39 -5.98
CA PRO A 147 -16.37 8.53 -6.55
C PRO A 147 -15.65 9.88 -6.41
N ALA A 148 -14.99 10.12 -5.27
CA ALA A 148 -14.27 11.36 -5.01
C ALA A 148 -13.07 11.48 -5.95
N ALA A 149 -12.31 10.40 -6.13
CA ALA A 149 -11.22 10.32 -7.10
C ALA A 149 -11.71 10.63 -8.52
N ALA A 150 -12.84 10.05 -8.95
CA ALA A 150 -13.39 10.30 -10.28
C ALA A 150 -13.70 11.79 -10.51
N VAL A 151 -14.32 12.44 -9.51
CA VAL A 151 -14.68 13.87 -9.58
C VAL A 151 -13.42 14.75 -9.56
N ARG A 152 -12.45 14.45 -8.69
CA ARG A 152 -11.17 15.16 -8.59
C ARG A 152 -10.41 15.11 -9.92
N GLU A 153 -10.24 13.92 -10.49
CA GLU A 153 -9.48 13.72 -11.75
C GLU A 153 -10.11 14.49 -12.92
N VAL A 154 -11.45 14.56 -13.01
CA VAL A 154 -12.11 15.38 -14.04
C VAL A 154 -11.86 16.87 -13.82
N GLU A 155 -11.94 17.35 -12.58
CA GLU A 155 -11.66 18.75 -12.27
C GLU A 155 -10.20 19.12 -12.54
N GLU A 156 -9.25 18.25 -12.20
CA GLU A 156 -7.81 18.46 -12.42
C GLU A 156 -7.44 18.45 -13.91
N GLU A 157 -7.96 17.48 -14.69
CA GLU A 157 -7.61 17.37 -16.11
C GLU A 157 -8.32 18.40 -16.99
N THR A 158 -9.57 18.78 -16.66
CA THR A 158 -10.42 19.57 -17.56
C THR A 158 -11.02 20.83 -16.96
N GLY A 159 -10.93 21.02 -15.64
CA GLY A 159 -11.57 22.13 -14.92
C GLY A 159 -13.10 22.04 -14.84
N VAL A 160 -13.69 20.90 -15.19
CA VAL A 160 -15.16 20.71 -15.19
C VAL A 160 -15.58 20.11 -13.85
N LYS A 161 -16.56 20.75 -13.21
CA LYS A 161 -17.18 20.21 -11.99
C LYS A 161 -18.24 19.21 -12.34
N THR A 162 -18.24 18.09 -11.63
CA THR A 162 -19.17 16.98 -11.86
C THR A 162 -19.70 16.42 -10.54
N GLU A 163 -20.78 15.67 -10.62
CA GLU A 163 -21.33 14.90 -9.50
C GLU A 163 -21.32 13.40 -9.80
N PHE A 164 -21.09 12.60 -8.76
CA PHE A 164 -21.16 11.14 -8.87
C PHE A 164 -22.59 10.69 -9.17
N HIS A 165 -22.73 9.79 -10.15
CA HIS A 165 -23.99 9.12 -10.45
C HIS A 165 -23.95 7.63 -10.09
N SER A 166 -23.03 6.86 -10.67
CA SER A 166 -22.98 5.41 -10.48
C SER A 166 -21.64 4.80 -10.91
N ILE A 167 -21.27 3.65 -10.36
CA ILE A 167 -20.21 2.80 -10.93
C ILE A 167 -20.82 1.99 -12.08
N LEU A 168 -20.28 2.15 -13.29
CA LEU A 168 -20.73 1.46 -14.50
C LEU A 168 -20.09 0.08 -14.67
N GLY A 169 -18.86 -0.09 -14.18
CA GLY A 169 -18.15 -1.34 -14.33
C GLY A 169 -16.80 -1.34 -13.64
N ILE A 170 -16.22 -2.53 -13.54
CA ILE A 170 -14.92 -2.78 -12.95
C ILE A 170 -14.11 -3.63 -13.92
N ARG A 171 -12.87 -3.22 -14.19
CA ARG A 171 -11.89 -4.05 -14.87
C ARG A 171 -10.83 -4.49 -13.87
N HIS A 172 -10.49 -5.77 -13.89
CA HIS A 172 -9.37 -6.32 -13.15
C HIS A 172 -8.31 -6.80 -14.14
N GLY A 173 -7.07 -6.34 -13.97
CA GLY A 173 -5.92 -6.74 -14.78
C GLY A 173 -4.75 -7.18 -13.91
N HIS A 174 -3.93 -8.09 -14.42
CA HIS A 174 -2.75 -8.60 -13.73
C HIS A 174 -1.46 -8.18 -14.42
N ASN A 175 -0.34 -8.29 -13.71
CA ASN A 175 1.01 -8.03 -14.21
C ASN A 175 1.19 -6.60 -14.75
N VAL A 176 0.71 -5.61 -13.99
CA VAL A 176 1.01 -4.19 -14.24
C VAL A 176 2.38 -3.83 -13.64
N ALA A 177 2.58 -2.57 -13.26
CA ALA A 177 3.85 -2.13 -12.67
C ALA A 177 4.25 -2.99 -11.47
N PHE A 178 5.52 -3.43 -11.46
CA PHE A 178 6.14 -4.20 -10.37
C PHE A 178 5.41 -5.51 -10.01
N GLY A 179 4.74 -6.14 -10.98
CA GLY A 179 4.03 -7.41 -10.77
C GLY A 179 2.75 -7.27 -9.94
N LYS A 180 2.26 -6.04 -9.72
CA LYS A 180 0.97 -5.79 -9.05
C LYS A 180 -0.20 -6.07 -9.99
N SER A 181 -1.39 -6.14 -9.40
CA SER A 181 -2.65 -6.13 -10.14
C SER A 181 -3.22 -4.71 -10.19
N ASP A 182 -4.14 -4.47 -11.10
CA ASP A 182 -4.83 -3.21 -11.31
C ASP A 182 -6.34 -3.44 -11.23
N MET A 183 -7.01 -2.66 -10.39
CA MET A 183 -8.46 -2.61 -10.30
C MET A 183 -8.94 -1.25 -10.77
N PHE A 184 -9.62 -1.23 -11.91
CA PHE A 184 -10.03 0.00 -12.57
C PHE A 184 -11.55 0.15 -12.56
N PHE A 185 -12.05 1.25 -12.00
CA PHE A 185 -13.47 1.56 -11.90
C PHE A 185 -13.88 2.52 -13.02
N LEU A 186 -14.90 2.15 -13.79
CA LEU A 186 -15.57 3.07 -14.70
C LEU A 186 -16.74 3.72 -13.97
N VAL A 187 -16.70 5.04 -13.81
CA VAL A 187 -17.65 5.82 -13.01
C VAL A 187 -18.42 6.78 -13.93
N ALA A 188 -19.74 6.74 -13.87
CA ALA A 188 -20.60 7.74 -14.49
C ALA A 188 -20.68 8.99 -13.62
N LEU A 189 -20.45 10.14 -14.24
CA LEU A 189 -20.58 11.46 -13.63
C LEU A 189 -21.49 12.35 -14.49
N ARG A 190 -22.06 13.39 -13.88
CA ARG A 190 -22.91 14.38 -14.55
C ARG A 190 -22.40 15.79 -14.35
#